data_AF-A0A081GM94-F1
#
_entry.id   AF-A0A081GM94-F1
#
_cell.length_a   1.000
_cell.length_b   1.000
_cell.length_c   1.000
_cell.angle_alpha   90.00
_cell.angle_beta   90.00
_cell.angle_gamma   90.00
#
_symmetry.space_group_name_H-M   'P 1'
#
loop_
_entity.id
_entity.type
_entity.pdbx_description
1 polymer ?
#
loop_
_entity_poly.entity_id
_entity_poly.type
_entity_poly.pdbx_seq_one_letter_code
_entity_poly.pdbx_strand_id
1 'polypeptide(L)'
;MLHHMSLPARDPHSVARVLAELTDGQFFDFPIAPGAYMVNGCDPHGTALEILPDDRVWLPGPHEVDVGVRESSGPCSGFHVALSVPVSRERIEEVGAREGWLVRLCDRGPFQVIELWVENRFMVELLTAAMVPAYLAFMKPETYGAWLAEVQRSGAVLQAAH
;
A
#
# COMPACT_ATOMS: atom_id res chain seq x y z
N MET A 1 -5.45 13.35 -0.74
CA MET A 1 -5.47 12.97 -2.17
C MET A 1 -4.13 12.32 -2.50
N LEU A 2 -4.13 11.07 -2.94
CA LEU A 2 -2.95 10.35 -3.45
C LEU A 2 -3.22 10.02 -4.92
N HIS A 3 -2.34 10.42 -5.83
CA HIS A 3 -2.52 10.13 -7.26
C HIS A 3 -1.82 8.86 -7.69
N HIS A 4 -0.54 8.68 -7.34
CA HIS A 4 0.11 7.40 -7.56
C HIS A 4 1.28 7.20 -6.62
N MET A 5 1.74 5.95 -6.58
CA MET A 5 2.98 5.57 -5.95
C MET A 5 3.56 4.34 -6.64
N SER A 6 4.87 4.16 -6.53
CA SER A 6 5.55 3.00 -7.10
C SER A 6 5.82 1.93 -6.04
N LEU A 7 5.60 0.66 -6.41
CA LEU A 7 5.80 -0.52 -5.56
C LEU A 7 6.78 -1.48 -6.26
N PRO A 8 7.80 -1.98 -5.54
CA PRO A 8 8.68 -3.01 -6.06
C PRO A 8 8.00 -4.39 -6.01
N ALA A 9 8.22 -5.21 -7.02
CA ALA A 9 7.74 -6.59 -7.10
C ALA A 9 8.75 -7.51 -7.81
N ARG A 10 8.85 -8.76 -7.36
CA ARG A 10 9.61 -9.81 -8.06
C ARG A 10 8.86 -10.33 -9.27
N ASP A 11 7.54 -10.46 -9.16
CA ASP A 11 6.62 -10.74 -10.25
C ASP A 11 5.63 -9.56 -10.41
N PRO A 12 6.06 -8.48 -11.10
CA PRO A 12 5.21 -7.31 -11.31
C PRO A 12 3.86 -7.62 -11.97
N HIS A 13 3.81 -8.60 -12.86
CA HIS A 13 2.57 -8.96 -13.54
C HIS A 13 1.56 -9.60 -12.55
N SER A 14 2.00 -10.57 -11.74
CA SER A 14 1.12 -11.18 -10.75
C SER A 14 0.67 -10.15 -9.70
N VAL A 15 1.59 -9.30 -9.23
CA VAL A 15 1.28 -8.22 -8.28
C VAL A 15 0.27 -7.23 -8.85
N ALA A 16 0.47 -6.77 -10.10
CA ALA A 16 -0.44 -5.83 -10.74
C ALA A 16 -1.84 -6.41 -10.92
N ARG A 17 -1.95 -7.68 -11.33
CA ARG A 17 -3.23 -8.40 -11.43
C ARG A 17 -3.96 -8.46 -10.09
N VAL A 18 -3.25 -8.79 -9.01
CA VAL A 18 -3.85 -8.91 -7.68
C VAL A 18 -4.31 -7.55 -7.15
N LEU A 19 -3.49 -6.52 -7.29
CA LEU A 19 -3.86 -5.18 -6.83
C LEU A 19 -4.99 -4.57 -7.65
N ALA A 20 -5.07 -4.85 -8.95
CA ALA A 20 -6.23 -4.50 -9.77
C ALA A 20 -7.50 -5.21 -9.27
N GLU A 21 -7.44 -6.52 -8.98
CA GLU A 21 -8.57 -7.27 -8.42
C GLU A 21 -9.06 -6.68 -7.09
N LEU A 22 -8.14 -6.34 -6.19
CA LEU A 22 -8.48 -5.80 -4.86
C LEU A 22 -9.06 -4.38 -4.93
N THR A 23 -8.66 -3.59 -5.92
CA THR A 23 -9.12 -2.21 -6.10
C THR A 23 -10.35 -2.09 -7.01
N ASP A 24 -10.90 -3.21 -7.49
CA ASP A 24 -11.91 -3.25 -8.57
C ASP A 24 -11.47 -2.44 -9.80
N GLY A 25 -10.16 -2.45 -10.05
CA GLY A 25 -9.48 -1.70 -11.06
C GLY A 25 -9.04 -2.55 -12.24
N GLN A 26 -8.15 -1.96 -13.05
CA GLN A 26 -7.51 -2.64 -14.17
C GLN A 26 -6.01 -2.37 -14.14
N PHE A 27 -5.23 -3.27 -14.73
CA PHE A 27 -3.80 -3.05 -14.91
C PHE A 27 -3.39 -3.10 -16.38
N PHE A 28 -2.36 -2.35 -16.70
CA PHE A 28 -1.86 -2.15 -18.06
C PHE A 28 -0.33 -2.21 -18.07
N ASP A 29 0.26 -2.52 -19.22
CA ASP A 29 1.70 -2.33 -19.42
C ASP A 29 2.06 -0.86 -19.18
N PHE A 30 3.09 -0.62 -18.37
CA PHE A 30 3.58 0.72 -18.08
C PHE A 30 4.94 0.92 -18.76
N PRO A 31 5.01 1.72 -19.85
CA PRO A 31 6.21 1.80 -20.69
C PRO A 31 7.35 2.62 -20.08
N ILE A 32 7.47 2.67 -18.75
CA ILE A 32 8.59 3.32 -18.05
C ILE A 32 9.81 2.40 -17.94
N ALA A 33 9.58 1.09 -17.88
CA ALA A 33 10.61 0.06 -17.85
C ALA A 33 10.05 -1.29 -18.34
N PRO A 34 10.88 -2.18 -18.92
CA PRO A 34 10.45 -3.54 -19.24
C PRO A 34 9.94 -4.28 -18.00
N GLY A 35 8.77 -4.90 -18.12
CA GLY A 35 8.14 -5.64 -17.02
C GLY A 35 7.49 -4.76 -15.96
N ALA A 36 7.31 -3.45 -16.21
CA ALA A 36 6.54 -2.57 -15.34
C ALA A 36 5.06 -2.54 -15.75
N TYR A 37 4.19 -2.38 -14.76
CA TYR A 37 2.75 -2.31 -14.92
C TYR A 37 2.16 -1.12 -14.17
N MET A 38 1.05 -0.61 -14.66
CA MET A 38 0.27 0.43 -14.01
C MET A 38 -1.05 -0.19 -13.58
N VAL A 39 -1.37 -0.15 -12.28
CA VAL A 39 -2.69 -0.49 -11.75
C VAL A 39 -3.48 0.80 -11.59
N ASN A 40 -4.57 0.93 -12.31
CA ASN A 40 -5.51 2.05 -12.16
C ASN A 40 -6.62 1.62 -11.21
N GLY A 41 -6.66 2.23 -10.02
CA GLY A 41 -7.75 2.07 -9.08
C GLY A 41 -9.03 2.71 -9.59
N CYS A 42 -10.18 2.11 -9.31
CA CYS A 42 -11.48 2.63 -9.71
C CYS A 42 -12.08 3.57 -8.63
N ASP A 43 -11.33 4.60 -8.25
CA ASP A 43 -11.74 5.59 -7.25
C ASP A 43 -11.92 7.01 -7.84
N PRO A 44 -12.61 7.94 -7.13
CA PRO A 44 -12.86 9.29 -7.62
C PRO A 44 -11.61 10.19 -7.73
N HIS A 45 -10.47 9.71 -7.28
CA HIS A 45 -9.20 10.42 -7.18
C HIS A 45 -8.21 10.01 -8.28
N GLY A 46 -8.54 8.95 -9.03
CA GLY A 46 -7.68 8.36 -10.04
C GLY A 46 -6.40 7.83 -9.42
N THR A 47 -6.47 7.20 -8.24
CA THR A 47 -5.28 6.61 -7.62
C THR A 47 -4.75 5.47 -8.49
N ALA A 48 -3.44 5.44 -8.68
CA ALA A 48 -2.76 4.40 -9.42
C ALA A 48 -1.55 3.84 -8.65
N LEU A 49 -1.16 2.61 -8.96
CA LEU A 49 0.03 1.96 -8.41
C LEU A 49 0.94 1.55 -9.56
N GLU A 50 2.15 2.07 -9.57
CA GLU A 50 3.18 1.69 -10.53
C GLU A 50 3.91 0.47 -9.98
N ILE A 51 3.74 -0.68 -10.60
CA ILE A 51 4.39 -1.92 -10.16
C ILE A 51 5.62 -2.13 -11.01
N LEU A 52 6.81 -2.01 -10.40
CA LEU A 52 8.08 -2.16 -11.09
C LEU A 52 8.82 -3.41 -10.62
N PRO A 53 9.67 -4.00 -11.48
CA PRO A 53 10.65 -4.99 -11.03
C PRO A 53 11.46 -4.46 -9.83
N ASP A 54 11.75 -5.33 -8.85
CA ASP A 54 12.39 -4.96 -7.58
C ASP A 54 13.86 -4.51 -7.68
N ASP A 55 14.42 -4.53 -8.89
CA ASP A 55 15.73 -3.97 -9.24
C ASP A 55 15.65 -2.55 -9.82
N ARG A 56 14.45 -2.00 -10.07
CA ARG A 56 14.28 -0.64 -10.62
C ARG A 56 14.32 0.40 -9.53
N VAL A 57 15.01 1.50 -9.81
CA VAL A 57 15.10 2.65 -8.91
C VAL A 57 14.87 3.95 -9.68
N TRP A 58 14.19 4.89 -9.04
CA TRP A 58 14.06 6.26 -9.55
C TRP A 58 15.35 7.04 -9.29
N LEU A 59 15.87 7.67 -10.33
CA LEU A 59 17.06 8.50 -10.28
C LEU A 59 16.71 9.94 -10.67
N PRO A 60 17.38 10.95 -10.09
CA PRO A 60 17.32 12.30 -10.63
C PRO A 60 18.05 12.31 -11.98
N GLY A 61 17.30 12.32 -13.09
CA GLY A 61 17.86 12.52 -14.42
C GLY A 61 18.23 13.99 -14.67
N PRO A 62 18.83 14.31 -15.82
CA PRO A 62 19.32 15.65 -16.12
C PRO A 62 18.21 16.71 -16.29
N HIS A 63 17.00 16.29 -16.63
CA HIS A 63 15.84 17.17 -16.88
C HIS A 63 14.57 16.72 -16.15
N GLU A 64 14.41 15.42 -15.96
CA GLU A 64 13.27 14.78 -15.29
C GLU A 64 13.73 13.48 -14.61
N VAL A 65 12.80 12.73 -14.02
CA VAL A 65 13.11 11.42 -13.41
C VAL A 65 13.65 10.44 -14.47
N ASP A 66 14.64 9.65 -14.10
CA ASP A 66 15.17 8.55 -14.90
C ASP A 66 15.00 7.22 -14.14
N VAL A 67 15.08 6.09 -14.85
CA VAL A 67 14.96 4.75 -14.27
C VAL A 67 16.30 4.04 -14.33
N GLY A 68 16.87 3.80 -13.16
CA GLY A 68 18.09 3.01 -12.99
C GLY A 68 17.81 1.54 -12.66
N VAL A 69 18.88 0.77 -12.63
CA VAL A 69 18.92 -0.59 -12.08
C VAL A 69 19.84 -0.61 -10.86
N ARG A 70 19.38 -1.22 -9.77
CA ARG A 70 20.14 -1.42 -8.54
C ARG A 70 19.81 -2.77 -7.92
N GLU A 71 20.77 -3.37 -7.23
CA GLU A 71 20.49 -4.58 -6.45
C GLU A 71 19.37 -4.34 -5.43
N SER A 72 18.41 -5.26 -5.43
CA SER A 72 17.27 -5.28 -4.51
C SER A 72 17.78 -5.24 -3.06
N SER A 73 17.31 -4.28 -2.26
CA SER A 73 17.78 -4.04 -0.89
C SER A 73 17.33 -5.10 0.13
N GLY A 74 16.78 -6.22 -0.33
CA GLY A 74 16.27 -7.30 0.50
C GLY A 74 14.75 -7.27 0.67
N PRO A 75 14.20 -8.18 1.49
CA PRO A 75 12.76 -8.43 1.54
C PRO A 75 11.96 -7.38 2.30
N CYS A 76 12.58 -6.48 3.07
CA CYS A 76 11.85 -5.54 3.92
C CYS A 76 11.95 -4.10 3.37
N SER A 77 10.86 -3.36 3.47
CA SER A 77 10.75 -1.96 3.05
C SER A 77 10.44 -1.05 4.24
N GLY A 78 11.04 0.13 4.29
CA GLY A 78 10.64 1.21 5.21
C GLY A 78 9.41 1.99 4.72
N PHE A 79 8.91 1.68 3.53
CA PHE A 79 7.76 2.29 2.89
C PHE A 79 6.60 1.30 2.83
N HIS A 80 5.39 1.81 2.98
CA HIS A 80 4.11 1.11 2.79
C HIS A 80 3.04 2.12 2.37
N VAL A 81 1.85 1.65 2.04
CA VAL A 81 0.70 2.49 1.73
C VAL A 81 -0.56 1.92 2.33
N ALA A 82 -1.51 2.81 2.64
CA ALA A 82 -2.88 2.46 2.99
C ALA A 82 -3.84 2.81 1.86
N LEU A 83 -4.65 1.84 1.44
CA LEU A 83 -5.62 1.97 0.35
C LEU A 83 -7.01 1.61 0.85
N SER A 84 -8.00 2.42 0.48
CA SER A 84 -9.39 2.01 0.57
C SER A 84 -9.69 1.03 -0.56
N VAL A 85 -10.35 -0.08 -0.26
CA VAL A 85 -10.74 -1.08 -1.25
C VAL A 85 -12.23 -1.41 -1.16
N PRO A 86 -12.89 -1.66 -2.30
CA PRO A 86 -14.32 -2.00 -2.33
C PRO A 86 -14.59 -3.45 -1.91
N VAL A 87 -13.58 -4.33 -1.97
CA VAL A 87 -13.73 -5.76 -1.63
C VAL A 87 -13.87 -5.99 -0.12
N SER A 88 -14.48 -7.12 0.25
CA SER A 88 -14.64 -7.50 1.65
C SER A 88 -13.35 -8.03 2.26
N ARG A 89 -13.33 -8.16 3.59
CA ARG A 89 -12.21 -8.76 4.32
C ARG A 89 -11.96 -10.20 3.88
N GLU A 90 -13.03 -10.98 3.75
CA GLU A 90 -12.98 -12.38 3.35
C GLU A 90 -12.33 -12.51 1.97
N ARG A 91 -12.67 -11.59 1.04
CA ARG A 91 -12.04 -11.58 -0.28
C ARG A 91 -10.54 -11.28 -0.20
N ILE A 92 -10.13 -10.36 0.67
CA ILE A 92 -8.70 -10.06 0.88
C ILE A 92 -7.97 -11.30 1.42
N GLU A 93 -8.56 -11.99 2.40
CA GLU A 93 -8.00 -13.22 2.98
C GLU A 93 -7.91 -14.36 1.95
N GLU A 94 -8.93 -14.53 1.10
CA GLU A 94 -8.91 -15.48 -0.02
C GLU A 94 -7.79 -15.19 -1.02
N VAL A 95 -7.63 -13.93 -1.41
CA VAL A 95 -6.57 -13.48 -2.32
C VAL A 95 -5.20 -13.74 -1.70
N GLY A 96 -4.99 -13.35 -0.44
CA GLY A 96 -3.74 -13.60 0.27
C GLY A 96 -3.40 -15.10 0.34
N ALA A 97 -4.38 -15.94 0.71
CA ALA A 97 -4.20 -17.39 0.76
C ALA A 97 -3.86 -17.98 -0.63
N ARG A 98 -4.51 -17.50 -1.69
CA ARG A 98 -4.27 -17.94 -3.07
C ARG A 98 -2.85 -17.62 -3.55
N GLU A 99 -2.34 -16.44 -3.23
CA GLU A 99 -1.00 -15.99 -3.64
C GLU A 99 0.10 -16.44 -2.66
N GLY A 100 -0.26 -17.04 -1.51
CA GLY A 100 0.68 -17.39 -0.45
C GLY A 100 1.26 -16.18 0.29
N TRP A 101 0.51 -15.08 0.33
CA TRP A 101 0.89 -13.82 0.96
C TRP A 101 0.29 -13.70 2.35
N LEU A 102 1.06 -13.14 3.28
CA LEU A 102 0.62 -12.93 4.66
C LEU A 102 -0.46 -11.84 4.70
N VAL A 103 -1.59 -12.17 5.35
CA VAL A 103 -2.70 -11.25 5.64
C VAL A 103 -2.93 -11.18 7.14
N ARG A 104 -3.09 -9.98 7.70
CA ARG A 104 -3.37 -9.78 9.13
C ARG A 104 -4.38 -8.66 9.33
N LEU A 105 -5.43 -8.91 10.11
CA LEU A 105 -6.25 -7.84 10.68
C LEU A 105 -5.48 -7.21 11.85
N CYS A 106 -5.26 -5.91 11.79
CA CYS A 106 -4.52 -5.18 12.80
C CYS A 106 -5.39 -4.07 13.40
N ASP A 107 -5.37 -3.99 14.72
CA ASP A 107 -5.99 -2.91 15.47
C ASP A 107 -4.94 -1.86 15.80
N ARG A 108 -5.17 -0.62 15.35
CA ARG A 108 -4.28 0.52 15.66
C ARG A 108 -4.73 1.26 16.92
N GLY A 109 -5.86 0.87 17.52
CA GLY A 109 -6.55 1.55 18.60
C GLY A 109 -7.75 2.38 18.09
N PRO A 110 -7.53 3.50 17.38
CA PRO A 110 -8.62 4.36 16.91
C PRO A 110 -9.28 3.86 15.62
N PHE A 111 -8.64 2.95 14.90
CA PHE A 111 -9.17 2.31 13.69
C PHE A 111 -8.46 0.98 13.45
N GLN A 112 -9.01 0.19 12.54
CA GLN A 112 -8.44 -1.09 12.11
C GLN A 112 -8.03 -1.03 10.64
N VAL A 113 -7.05 -1.86 10.30
CA VAL A 113 -6.56 -2.06 8.93
C VAL A 113 -6.31 -3.54 8.68
N ILE A 114 -6.31 -3.96 7.42
CA ILE A 114 -5.83 -5.29 7.03
C ILE A 114 -4.46 -5.12 6.39
N GLU A 115 -3.40 -5.64 7.01
CA GLU A 115 -2.09 -5.73 6.38
C GLU A 115 -2.10 -6.87 5.35
N LEU A 116 -1.79 -6.54 4.09
CA LEU A 116 -1.43 -7.49 3.04
C LEU A 116 0.06 -7.34 2.75
N TRP A 117 0.84 -8.39 2.97
CA TRP A 117 2.27 -8.42 2.68
C TRP A 117 2.49 -8.98 1.28
N VAL A 118 2.50 -8.11 0.28
CA VAL A 118 2.71 -8.44 -1.12
C VAL A 118 4.04 -9.17 -1.28
N GLU A 119 3.98 -10.38 -1.83
CA GLU A 119 5.11 -11.31 -1.96
C GLU A 119 5.83 -11.62 -0.64
N ASN A 120 5.19 -11.37 0.50
CA ASN A 120 5.77 -11.39 1.84
C ASN A 120 6.93 -10.39 2.02
N ARG A 121 6.89 -9.24 1.33
CA ARG A 121 7.97 -8.24 1.29
C ARG A 121 7.52 -6.80 1.52
N PHE A 122 6.52 -6.37 0.76
CA PHE A 122 6.02 -5.00 0.81
C PHE A 122 4.63 -4.96 1.46
N MET A 123 4.46 -4.14 2.48
CA MET A 123 3.17 -4.04 3.18
C MET A 123 2.25 -3.06 2.45
N VAL A 124 1.02 -3.49 2.20
CA VAL A 124 -0.11 -2.65 1.81
C VAL A 124 -1.18 -2.80 2.88
N GLU A 125 -1.55 -1.70 3.54
CA GLU A 125 -2.71 -1.66 4.41
C GLU A 125 -3.97 -1.48 3.55
N LEU A 126 -4.99 -2.32 3.79
CA LEU A 126 -6.26 -2.32 3.08
C LEU A 126 -7.37 -1.95 4.05
N LEU A 127 -8.18 -0.97 3.67
CA LEU A 127 -9.35 -0.53 4.42
C LEU A 127 -10.60 -0.83 3.60
N THR A 128 -11.44 -1.73 4.10
CA THR A 128 -12.74 -2.00 3.49
C THR A 128 -13.69 -0.82 3.72
N ALA A 129 -14.79 -0.77 2.97
CA ALA A 129 -15.83 0.26 3.15
C ALA A 129 -16.32 0.39 4.61
N ALA A 130 -16.31 -0.68 5.40
CA ALA A 130 -16.69 -0.67 6.81
C ALA A 130 -15.61 -0.05 7.72
N MET A 131 -14.34 -0.12 7.35
CA MET A 131 -13.20 0.40 8.13
C MET A 131 -12.94 1.88 7.88
N VAL A 132 -13.19 2.35 6.64
CA VAL A 132 -12.91 3.72 6.19
C VAL A 132 -13.52 4.81 7.09
N PRO A 133 -14.77 4.73 7.59
CA PRO A 133 -15.34 5.79 8.43
C PRO A 133 -14.55 6.06 9.71
N ALA A 134 -14.07 5.01 10.40
CA ALA A 134 -13.27 5.15 11.61
C ALA A 134 -11.92 5.81 11.32
N TYR A 135 -11.25 5.36 10.25
CA TYR A 135 -10.00 5.97 9.78
C TYR A 135 -10.18 7.45 9.44
N LEU A 136 -11.18 7.80 8.64
CA LEU A 136 -11.45 9.20 8.26
C LEU A 136 -11.85 10.08 9.45
N ALA A 137 -12.58 9.53 10.43
CA ALA A 137 -12.92 10.27 11.64
C ALA A 137 -11.66 10.60 12.46
N PHE A 138 -10.75 9.63 12.59
CA PHE A 138 -9.53 9.79 13.37
C PHE A 138 -8.49 10.69 12.68
N MET A 139 -8.31 10.54 11.36
CA MET A 139 -7.31 11.29 10.58
C MET A 139 -7.65 12.76 10.36
N LYS A 140 -8.74 13.27 10.95
CA LYS A 140 -9.00 14.72 11.02
C LYS A 140 -7.88 15.40 11.82
N PRO A 141 -7.29 16.51 11.34
CA PRO A 141 -6.19 17.18 12.02
C PRO A 141 -6.45 17.48 13.50
N GLU A 142 -7.68 17.87 13.84
CA GLU A 142 -8.05 18.20 15.21
C GLU A 142 -8.08 16.95 16.11
N THR A 143 -8.59 15.84 15.59
CA THR A 143 -8.70 14.57 16.34
C THR A 143 -7.33 13.94 16.50
N TYR A 144 -6.57 13.82 15.41
CA TYR A 144 -5.21 13.29 15.44
C TYR A 144 -4.28 14.15 16.31
N GLY A 145 -4.38 15.48 16.19
CA GLY A 145 -3.58 16.42 16.98
C GLY A 145 -3.86 16.32 18.48
N ALA A 146 -5.13 16.19 18.87
CA ALA A 146 -5.51 15.99 20.27
C ALA A 146 -4.96 14.68 20.85
N TRP A 147 -5.08 13.58 20.09
CA TRP A 147 -4.53 12.28 20.46
C TRP A 147 -3.01 12.33 20.61
N LEU A 148 -2.29 12.95 19.66
CA LEU A 148 -0.84 13.07 19.73
C LEU A 148 -0.39 13.84 20.99
N ALA A 149 -1.08 14.92 21.33
CA ALA A 149 -0.80 15.69 22.54
C ALA A 149 -1.02 14.86 23.82
N GLU A 150 -1.98 13.94 23.82
CA GLU A 150 -2.21 13.01 24.94
C GLU A 150 -1.09 11.97 25.07
N VAL A 151 -0.69 11.35 23.95
CA VAL A 151 0.44 10.39 23.91
C VAL A 151 1.72 11.04 24.42
N GLN A 152 1.99 12.28 24.01
CA GLN A 152 3.16 13.04 24.48
C GLN A 152 3.12 13.33 25.99
N ARG A 153 1.93 13.61 26.55
CA ARG A 153 1.75 13.84 27.99
C ARG A 153 1.89 12.56 28.81
N SER A 154 1.45 11.42 28.29
CA SER A 154 1.50 10.14 28.99
C SER A 154 2.89 9.48 28.99
N GLY A 155 3.82 9.99 28.18
CA GLY A 155 5.14 9.39 28.01
C GLY A 155 5.10 8.01 27.34
N ALA A 156 3.96 7.63 26.76
CA ALA A 156 3.81 6.39 26.03
C ALA A 156 4.65 6.46 24.75
N VAL A 157 5.70 5.66 24.66
CA VAL A 157 6.26 5.31 23.36
C VAL A 157 5.19 4.49 22.65
N LEU A 158 4.86 4.85 21.41
CA LEU A 158 4.04 4.01 20.54
C LEU A 158 4.76 2.66 20.38
N GLN A 159 4.42 1.70 21.23
CA GLN A 159 4.84 0.32 21.03
C GLN A 159 4.03 -0.18 19.83
N ALA A 160 4.74 -0.51 18.74
CA ALA A 160 4.14 -1.22 17.62
C ALA A 160 3.43 -2.46 18.17
N ALA A 161 2.16 -2.65 17.81
CA ALA A 161 1.38 -3.81 18.19
C ALA A 161 2.17 -5.09 17.87
N HIS A 162 2.37 -5.93 18.89
CA HIS A 162 3.09 -7.20 18.82
C HIS A 162 2.31 -8.27 18.03
#